data_AF-A0A6V7KM50-F1
#
_entry.id   AF-A0A6V7KM50-F1
#
_cell.length_a   1.000
_cell.length_b   1.000
_cell.length_c   1.000
_cell.angle_alpha   90.00
_cell.angle_beta   90.00
_cell.angle_gamma   90.00
#
_symmetry.space_group_name_H-M   'P 1'
#
loop_
_entity.id
_entity.type
_entity.pdbx_description
1 polymer ?
#
loop_
_entity_poly.entity_id
_entity_poly.type
_entity_poly.pdbx_seq_one_letter_code
_entity_poly.pdbx_strand_id
1 'polypeptide(L)'
;HAIPLSNRVVPSGGSTNIRTKNLKTIMGNIRHYYEETLGQVVIKAPNLDGIGRHPENFVSDMELFLILLLGCAVGSPEKLAFVTDIKELLPVEVQMDIVPFIKM
;
A
#
# COMPACT_ATOMS: atom_id res chain seq x y z
N HIS A 1 13.97 8.77 -17.60
CA HIS A 1 13.73 9.98 -16.80
C HIS A 1 14.09 9.72 -15.34
N ALA A 2 14.86 10.59 -14.69
CA ALA A 2 15.20 10.44 -13.28
C ALA A 2 13.98 10.80 -12.40
N ILE A 3 13.58 9.90 -11.51
CA ILE A 3 12.50 10.15 -10.53
C ILE A 3 12.98 11.24 -9.54
N PRO A 4 12.24 12.36 -9.38
CA PRO A 4 12.60 13.42 -8.44
C PRO A 4 12.82 12.88 -7.02
N LEU A 5 13.77 13.46 -6.27
CA LEU A 5 14.05 13.08 -4.87
C LEU A 5 12.83 13.22 -3.94
N SER A 6 11.85 14.06 -4.30
CA SER A 6 10.57 14.19 -3.60
C SER A 6 9.73 12.91 -3.62
N ASN A 7 9.95 12.03 -4.60
CA ASN A 7 9.19 10.80 -4.83
C ASN A 7 9.93 9.54 -4.38
N ARG A 8 11.07 9.67 -3.69
CA ARG A 8 11.83 8.51 -3.20
C ARG A 8 11.49 8.20 -1.75
N VAL A 9 11.17 6.94 -1.50
CA VAL A 9 11.13 6.35 -0.15
C VAL A 9 12.57 6.15 0.32
N VAL A 10 12.88 6.55 1.55
CA VAL A 10 14.21 6.41 2.16
C VAL A 10 14.11 5.72 3.53
N PRO A 11 15.16 5.09 4.06
CA PRO A 11 15.14 4.55 5.42
C PRO A 11 14.77 5.65 6.43
N SER A 12 13.78 5.39 7.29
CA SER A 12 13.30 6.40 8.24
C SER A 12 14.25 6.63 9.40
N GLY A 13 15.07 5.65 9.77
CA GLY A 13 16.00 5.75 10.91
C GLY A 13 15.30 6.08 12.23
N GLY A 14 14.02 5.70 12.39
CA GLY A 14 13.19 6.07 13.54
C GLY A 14 12.54 7.46 13.46
N SER A 15 12.92 8.29 12.49
CA SER A 15 12.34 9.62 12.29
C SER A 15 10.89 9.54 11.84
N THR A 16 10.00 10.02 12.71
CA THR A 16 8.57 10.18 12.44
C THR A 16 8.31 11.01 11.18
N ASN A 17 9.04 12.13 10.99
CA ASN A 17 8.85 13.00 9.83
C ASN A 17 9.20 12.28 8.52
N ILE A 18 10.29 11.51 8.51
CA ILE A 18 10.70 10.74 7.32
C ILE A 18 9.71 9.61 7.07
N ARG A 19 9.27 8.89 8.11
CA ARG A 19 8.25 7.84 8.00
C ARG A 19 6.94 8.39 7.40
N THR A 20 6.43 9.50 7.92
CA THR A 20 5.23 10.16 7.38
C THR A 20 5.41 10.60 5.93
N LYS A 21 6.57 11.19 5.59
CA LYS A 21 6.89 11.59 4.21
C LYS A 21 6.86 10.37 3.29
N ASN A 22 7.52 9.28 3.68
CA ASN A 22 7.55 8.04 2.90
C ASN A 22 6.14 7.48 2.67
N LEU A 23 5.30 7.45 3.70
CA LEU A 23 3.92 6.98 3.59
C LEU A 23 3.12 7.84 2.60
N LYS A 24 3.28 9.18 2.64
CA LYS A 24 2.67 10.10 1.68
C LYS A 24 3.15 9.87 0.26
N THR A 25 4.44 9.64 0.07
CA THR A 25 5.02 9.29 -1.23
C THR A 25 4.44 7.99 -1.78
N ILE A 26 4.37 6.93 -0.97
CA ILE A 26 3.81 5.64 -1.39
C ILE A 26 2.33 5.79 -1.72
N MET A 27 1.55 6.48 -0.87
CA MET A 27 0.13 6.71 -1.14
C MET A 27 -0.10 7.52 -2.42
N GLY A 28 0.77 8.48 -2.73
CA GLY A 28 0.73 9.21 -4.01
C GLY A 28 0.91 8.27 -5.21
N ASN A 29 1.86 7.35 -5.13
CA ASN A 29 2.10 6.35 -6.19
C ASN A 29 0.92 5.37 -6.31
N ILE A 30 0.36 4.90 -5.18
CA ILE A 30 -0.84 4.06 -5.14
C ILE A 30 -1.98 4.79 -5.85
N ARG A 31 -2.28 6.03 -5.46
CA ARG A 31 -3.37 6.81 -6.06
C ARG A 31 -3.18 6.96 -7.57
N HIS A 32 -1.97 7.35 -8.00
CA HIS A 32 -1.64 7.47 -9.42
C HIS A 32 -1.88 6.16 -10.18
N TYR A 33 -1.54 5.02 -9.60
CA TYR A 33 -1.79 3.72 -10.22
C TYR A 33 -3.29 3.43 -10.36
N TYR A 34 -4.09 3.61 -9.32
CA TYR A 34 -5.54 3.39 -9.40
C TYR A 34 -6.19 4.34 -10.43
N GLU A 35 -5.86 5.62 -10.39
CA GLU A 35 -6.53 6.63 -11.22
C GLU A 35 -6.07 6.55 -12.69
N GLU A 36 -4.76 6.52 -12.94
CA GLU A 36 -4.21 6.61 -14.30
C GLU A 36 -4.04 5.24 -14.97
N THR A 37 -3.79 4.17 -14.20
CA THR A 37 -3.58 2.83 -14.77
C THR A 37 -4.85 1.98 -14.76
N LEU A 38 -5.61 2.01 -13.66
CA LEU A 38 -6.83 1.21 -13.53
C LEU A 38 -8.11 1.97 -13.91
N GLY A 39 -8.07 3.31 -14.03
CA GLY A 39 -9.25 4.14 -14.28
C GLY A 39 -10.23 4.16 -13.11
N GLN A 40 -9.75 3.89 -11.88
CA GLN A 40 -10.55 3.81 -10.66
C GLN A 40 -10.22 4.98 -9.71
N VAL A 41 -11.22 5.49 -8.99
CA VAL A 41 -11.03 6.59 -8.04
C VAL A 41 -10.90 6.06 -6.60
N VAL A 42 -9.87 6.49 -5.89
CA VAL A 42 -9.69 6.17 -4.46
C VAL A 42 -10.57 7.09 -3.61
N ILE A 43 -11.73 6.58 -3.18
CA ILE A 43 -12.75 7.37 -2.44
C ILE A 43 -12.34 7.61 -0.97
N LYS A 44 -11.59 6.70 -0.37
CA LYS A 44 -11.13 6.79 1.03
C LYS A 44 -9.62 6.61 1.10
N ALA A 45 -8.94 7.52 1.81
CA ALA A 45 -7.51 7.44 2.07
C ALA A 45 -7.25 7.31 3.58
N PRO A 46 -6.19 6.57 3.97
CA PRO A 46 -5.83 6.40 5.38
C PRO A 46 -5.19 7.66 5.99
N ASN A 47 -5.27 7.80 7.31
CA ASN A 47 -4.61 8.87 8.05
C ASN A 47 -3.09 8.65 8.17
N LEU A 48 -2.35 9.04 7.14
CA LEU A 48 -0.89 8.86 7.04
C LEU A 48 -0.11 9.60 8.13
N ASP A 49 -0.61 10.74 8.59
CA ASP A 49 0.02 11.49 9.67
C ASP A 49 -0.18 10.80 11.03
N GLY A 50 -1.33 10.17 11.24
CA GLY A 50 -1.62 9.33 12.39
C GLY A 50 -0.75 8.09 12.42
N ILE A 51 -0.73 7.32 11.33
CA ILE A 51 0.16 6.16 11.14
C ILE A 51 1.61 6.54 11.40
N GLY A 52 2.06 7.65 10.81
CA GLY A 52 3.43 8.09 10.91
C GLY A 52 3.83 8.42 12.35
N ARG A 53 2.94 9.01 13.15
CA ARG A 53 3.24 9.44 14.52
C ARG A 53 2.98 8.39 15.60
N HIS A 54 1.90 7.63 15.47
CA HIS A 54 1.41 6.71 16.49
C HIS A 54 0.91 5.40 15.85
N PRO A 55 1.76 4.62 15.17
CA PRO A 55 1.34 3.49 14.36
C PRO A 55 0.43 2.49 15.11
N GLU A 56 0.68 2.27 16.39
CA GLU A 56 -0.11 1.42 17.29
C GLU A 56 -1.58 1.86 17.46
N ASN A 57 -1.88 3.15 17.31
CA ASN A 57 -3.22 3.71 17.45
C ASN A 57 -3.98 3.79 16.11
N PHE A 58 -3.30 3.55 14.99
CA PHE A 58 -3.82 3.74 13.64
C PHE A 58 -3.78 2.43 12.83
N VAL A 59 -4.04 1.30 13.50
CA VAL A 59 -4.02 -0.04 12.88
C VAL A 59 -5.01 -0.15 11.73
N SER A 60 -6.24 0.34 11.88
CA SER A 60 -7.25 0.29 10.81
C SER A 60 -6.90 1.17 9.61
N ASP A 61 -6.21 2.30 9.83
CA ASP A 61 -5.68 3.11 8.74
C ASP A 61 -4.50 2.40 8.03
N MET A 62 -3.67 1.69 8.79
CA MET A 62 -2.62 0.83 8.20
C MET A 62 -3.20 -0.33 7.41
N GLU A 63 -4.26 -0.97 7.89
CA GLU A 63 -4.98 -2.02 7.19
C GLU A 63 -5.49 -1.50 5.84
N LEU A 64 -6.17 -0.34 5.83
CA LEU A 64 -6.62 0.29 4.59
C LEU A 64 -5.44 0.62 3.64
N PHE A 65 -4.33 1.12 4.17
CA PHE A 65 -3.13 1.40 3.38
C PHE A 65 -2.59 0.12 2.72
N LEU A 66 -2.52 -0.99 3.45
CA LEU A 66 -2.06 -2.28 2.95
C LEU A 66 -3.03 -2.89 1.94
N ILE A 67 -4.34 -2.77 2.14
CA ILE A 67 -5.36 -3.21 1.19
C ILE A 67 -5.21 -2.47 -0.15
N LEU A 68 -5.04 -1.14 -0.12
CA LEU A 68 -4.83 -0.36 -1.34
C LEU A 68 -3.56 -0.80 -2.07
N LEU A 69 -2.47 -1.04 -1.35
CA LEU A 69 -1.22 -1.54 -1.92
C LEU A 69 -1.35 -2.95 -2.50
N LEU A 70 -2.08 -3.83 -1.83
CA LEU A 70 -2.44 -5.17 -2.32
C LEU A 70 -3.22 -5.08 -3.63
N GLY A 71 -4.21 -4.19 -3.71
CA GLY A 71 -4.97 -3.96 -4.92
C GLY A 71 -4.11 -3.52 -6.11
N CYS A 72 -3.06 -2.71 -5.88
CA CYS A 72 -2.08 -2.42 -6.93
C CYS A 72 -1.38 -3.68 -7.45
N ALA A 73 -0.99 -4.59 -6.56
CA ALA A 73 -0.27 -5.81 -6.92
C ALA A 73 -1.14 -6.78 -7.72
N VAL A 74 -2.40 -6.98 -7.32
CA VAL A 74 -3.35 -7.87 -8.02
C VAL A 74 -3.97 -7.24 -9.28
N GLY A 75 -3.96 -5.90 -9.40
CA GLY A 75 -4.33 -5.18 -10.61
C GLY A 75 -3.24 -5.15 -11.68
N SER A 76 -2.00 -5.50 -11.32
CA SER A 76 -0.84 -5.42 -12.21
C SER A 76 -0.85 -6.47 -13.33
N PRO A 77 -0.13 -6.23 -14.45
CA PRO A 77 0.07 -7.25 -15.48
C PRO A 77 0.69 -8.55 -14.95
N GLU A 78 1.47 -8.44 -13.87
CA GLU A 78 2.18 -9.53 -13.18
C GLU A 78 1.33 -10.19 -12.08
N LYS A 79 0.02 -9.87 -11.98
CA LYS A 79 -0.89 -10.34 -10.94
C LYS A 79 -0.84 -11.84 -10.65
N LEU A 80 -0.60 -12.67 -11.68
CA LEU A 80 -0.55 -14.12 -11.51
C LEU A 80 0.66 -14.56 -10.67
N ALA A 81 1.80 -13.88 -10.80
CA ALA A 81 2.97 -14.12 -9.96
C ALA A 81 2.67 -13.72 -8.51
N PHE A 82 2.10 -12.53 -8.29
CA PHE A 82 1.81 -12.05 -6.94
C PHE A 82 0.76 -12.90 -6.21
N VAL A 83 -0.29 -13.35 -6.90
CA VAL A 83 -1.28 -14.27 -6.34
C VAL A 83 -0.66 -15.64 -6.04
N THR A 84 0.34 -16.07 -6.81
CA THR A 84 1.09 -17.30 -6.55
C THR A 84 1.96 -17.14 -5.31
N ASP A 85 2.68 -16.02 -5.19
CA ASP A 85 3.49 -15.72 -4.01
C ASP A 85 2.65 -15.68 -2.72
N ILE A 86 1.44 -15.08 -2.76
CA ILE A 86 0.50 -15.12 -1.63
C ILE A 86 0.17 -16.57 -1.23
N LYS A 87 -0.06 -17.45 -2.21
CA LYS A 87 -0.42 -18.86 -1.97
C LYS A 87 0.74 -19.70 -1.46
N GLU A 88 1.96 -19.39 -1.87
CA GLU A 88 3.15 -20.16 -1.54
C GLU A 88 3.85 -19.68 -0.28
N LEU A 89 3.81 -18.37 0.01
CA LEU A 89 4.58 -17.77 1.10
C LEU A 89 3.79 -17.57 2.40
N LEU A 90 2.45 -17.57 2.35
CA LEU A 90 1.61 -17.31 3.52
C LEU A 90 0.90 -18.56 4.03
N PRO A 91 0.64 -18.69 5.34
CA PRO A 91 -0.21 -19.74 5.89
C PRO A 91 -1.63 -19.70 5.31
N VAL A 92 -2.28 -20.86 5.17
CA VAL A 92 -3.63 -20.97 4.58
C VAL A 92 -4.66 -20.08 5.28
N GLU A 93 -4.59 -19.98 6.61
CA GLU A 93 -5.46 -19.11 7.40
C GLU A 93 -5.35 -17.63 6.96
N VAL A 94 -4.11 -17.15 6.81
CA VAL A 94 -3.82 -15.79 6.34
C VAL A 94 -4.26 -15.60 4.89
N GLN A 95 -4.09 -16.62 4.05
CA GLN A 95 -4.57 -16.57 2.66
C GLN A 95 -6.09 -16.36 2.62
N MET A 96 -6.84 -17.11 3.42
CA MET A 96 -8.31 -17.02 3.50
C MET A 96 -8.78 -15.64 3.94
N ASP A 97 -8.07 -15.02 4.89
CA ASP A 97 -8.35 -13.66 5.35
C ASP A 97 -8.03 -12.59 4.30
N ILE A 98 -7.09 -12.85 3.37
CA ILE A 98 -6.73 -11.93 2.28
C ILE A 98 -7.72 -12.00 1.11
N VAL A 99 -8.33 -13.16 0.84
CA VAL A 99 -9.24 -13.36 -0.32
C VAL A 99 -10.34 -12.29 -0.46
N PRO A 100 -11.03 -11.85 0.61
CA PRO A 100 -12.05 -10.81 0.52
C PRO A 100 -11.54 -9.48 -0.04
N PHE A 101 -10.25 -9.17 0.15
CA PHE A 101 -9.65 -7.89 -0.25
C PHE A 101 -9.11 -7.88 -1.69
N ILE A 102 -9.00 -9.05 -2.34
CA ILE A 102 -8.49 -9.19 -3.72
C ILE A 102 -9.61 -9.07 -4.77
N LYS A 103 -10.87 -9.34 -4.39
CA LYS A 103 -12.02 -9.41 -5.33
C LYS A 103 -12.62 -8.05 -5.72
N MET A 104 -11.89 -6.94 -5.58
CA MET A 104 -12.37 -5.60 -5.96
C MET A 104 -12.45 -5.41 -7.47
#